data_AF-A0A354HVJ5-F1
#
_entry.id   AF-A0A354HVJ5-F1
#
_cell.length_a   1.000
_cell.length_b   1.000
_cell.length_c   1.000
_cell.angle_alpha   90.00
_cell.angle_beta   90.00
_cell.angle_gamma   90.00
#
_symmetry.space_group_name_H-M   'P 1'
#
loop_
_entity.id
_entity.type
_entity.pdbx_description
1 polymer ?
#
loop_
_entity_poly.entity_id
_entity_poly.type
_entity_poly.pdbx_seq_one_letter_code
_entity_poly.pdbx_strand_id
1 'polypeptide(L)'
;KAMDDRAGVWVMIEALRQVKEHEVDIYAVASVQEEVGLRGATTGAYGIRPDIGVALDVTLAVDGPGSSKQFQVTALGEGAAIKIMDSA
;
A
#
# COMPACT_ATOMS: atom_id res chain seq x y z
N LYS A 1 11.11 -12.80 3.75
CA LYS A 1 10.36 -13.50 2.68
C LYS A 1 8.91 -13.00 2.73
N ALA A 2 8.27 -12.75 1.58
CA ALA A 2 6.93 -12.15 1.46
C ALA A 2 6.83 -10.75 2.08
N MET A 3 7.73 -9.83 1.71
CA MET A 3 7.59 -8.42 2.09
C MET A 3 6.41 -7.77 1.37
N ASP A 4 6.18 -8.17 0.13
CA ASP A 4 4.97 -7.92 -0.63
C ASP A 4 3.83 -8.86 -0.17
N ASP A 5 2.73 -8.38 0.42
CA ASP A 5 2.53 -7.05 1.03
C ASP A 5 2.40 -7.14 2.56
N ARG A 6 3.22 -7.99 3.20
CA ARG A 6 3.30 -8.00 4.67
C ARG A 6 3.86 -6.70 5.25
N ALA A 7 4.66 -5.97 4.46
CA ALA A 7 5.15 -4.66 4.84
C ALA A 7 3.98 -3.66 4.97
N GLY A 8 3.08 -3.59 3.98
CA GLY A 8 1.86 -2.77 4.06
C GLY A 8 0.96 -3.17 5.23
N VAL A 9 0.75 -4.48 5.45
CA VAL A 9 -0.02 -4.96 6.62
C VAL A 9 0.61 -4.53 7.95
N TRP A 10 1.94 -4.59 8.08
CA TRP A 10 2.64 -4.13 9.27
C TRP A 10 2.46 -2.62 9.47
N VAL A 11 2.66 -1.83 8.42
CA VAL A 11 2.43 -0.36 8.45
C VAL A 11 1.00 -0.02 8.86
N MET A 12 0.01 -0.74 8.33
CA MET A 12 -1.40 -0.57 8.68
C MET A 12 -1.64 -0.79 10.19
N ILE A 13 -1.10 -1.88 10.75
CA ILE A 13 -1.25 -2.21 12.17
C ILE A 13 -0.57 -1.16 13.05
N GLU A 14 0.65 -0.74 12.71
CA GLU A 14 1.36 0.27 13.49
C GLU A 14 0.73 1.67 13.39
N ALA A 15 0.13 2.00 12.24
CA ALA A 15 -0.67 3.22 12.09
C ALA A 15 -1.86 3.18 13.05
N LEU A 16 -2.64 2.09 13.06
CA LEU A 16 -3.77 1.92 13.98
C LEU A 16 -3.36 1.98 15.46
N ARG A 17 -2.19 1.43 15.82
CA ARG A 17 -1.67 1.50 17.20
C ARG A 17 -1.29 2.92 17.63
N GLN A 18 -0.94 3.78 16.68
CA GLN A 18 -0.58 5.18 16.92
C GLN A 18 -1.78 6.13 16.90
N VAL A 19 -2.91 5.71 16.31
CA VAL A 19 -4.16 6.44 16.38
C VAL A 19 -4.58 6.57 17.85
N LYS A 20 -4.91 7.80 18.27
CA LYS A 20 -5.43 8.12 19.60
C LYS A 20 -6.89 8.54 19.46
N GLU A 21 -7.23 9.77 19.84
CA GLU A 21 -8.55 10.34 19.62
C GLU A 21 -8.71 10.68 18.13
N HIS A 22 -9.84 10.31 17.56
CA HIS A 22 -10.21 10.56 16.16
C HIS A 22 -11.72 10.77 16.04
N GLU A 23 -12.15 11.48 14.99
CA GLU A 23 -13.57 11.81 14.75
C GLU A 23 -14.20 10.99 13.60
N VAL A 24 -13.45 10.07 13.01
CA VAL A 24 -13.86 9.26 11.84
C VAL A 24 -13.95 7.78 12.18
N ASP A 25 -14.75 7.03 11.43
CA ASP A 25 -14.69 5.57 11.46
C ASP A 25 -13.48 5.08 10.67
N ILE A 26 -12.64 4.24 11.31
CA ILE A 26 -11.43 3.70 10.69
C ILE A 26 -11.62 2.21 10.43
N TYR A 27 -11.55 1.82 9.16
CA TYR A 27 -11.61 0.43 8.73
C TYR A 27 -10.26 0.00 8.15
N ALA A 28 -9.65 -1.04 8.74
CA ALA A 28 -8.45 -1.68 8.22
C ALA A 28 -8.80 -3.01 7.56
N VAL A 29 -8.48 -3.15 6.28
CA VAL A 29 -8.84 -4.32 5.47
C VAL A 29 -7.57 -4.98 4.96
N ALA A 30 -7.21 -6.12 5.54
CA ALA A 30 -6.20 -7.02 4.98
C ALA A 30 -6.90 -8.08 4.12
N SER A 31 -6.72 -8.01 2.81
CA SER A 31 -7.24 -9.03 1.88
C SER A 31 -6.18 -10.04 1.47
N VAL A 32 -6.63 -11.22 1.03
CA VAL A 32 -5.78 -12.21 0.36
C VAL A 32 -5.97 -12.13 -1.15
N GLN A 33 -5.08 -12.77 -1.90
CA GLN A 33 -5.23 -12.99 -3.35
C GLN A 33 -5.23 -11.70 -4.20
N GLU A 34 -4.55 -10.64 -3.75
CA GLU A 34 -4.29 -9.42 -4.54
C GLU A 34 -3.70 -9.78 -5.92
N GLU A 35 -2.63 -10.59 -5.89
CA GLU A 35 -1.87 -11.11 -7.04
C GLU A 35 -2.66 -11.91 -8.08
N VAL A 36 -3.88 -12.35 -7.74
CA VAL A 36 -4.77 -13.09 -8.64
C VAL A 36 -6.10 -12.37 -8.90
N GLY A 37 -6.16 -11.09 -8.51
CA GLY A 37 -7.27 -10.18 -8.73
C GLY A 37 -7.83 -9.67 -7.41
N LEU A 38 -7.86 -8.35 -7.27
CA LEU A 38 -8.26 -7.48 -6.13
C LEU A 38 -9.66 -7.73 -5.51
N ARG A 39 -10.27 -8.89 -5.71
CA ARG A 39 -11.64 -9.26 -5.31
C ARG A 39 -11.91 -8.99 -3.83
N GLY A 40 -10.93 -9.29 -2.97
CA GLY A 40 -11.05 -9.05 -1.53
C GLY A 40 -11.14 -7.56 -1.21
N ALA A 41 -10.17 -6.78 -1.69
CA ALA A 41 -10.15 -5.33 -1.52
C ALA A 41 -11.40 -4.67 -2.12
N THR A 42 -11.79 -5.05 -3.34
CA THR A 42 -12.97 -4.54 -4.03
C THR A 42 -14.25 -4.83 -3.26
N THR A 43 -14.46 -6.08 -2.82
CA THR A 43 -15.67 -6.45 -2.06
C THR A 43 -15.70 -5.75 -0.70
N GLY A 44 -14.55 -5.63 -0.03
CA GLY A 44 -14.42 -4.87 1.22
C GLY A 44 -14.81 -3.41 1.03
N ALA A 45 -14.29 -2.76 -0.01
CA ALA A 45 -14.60 -1.37 -0.33
C ALA A 45 -16.10 -1.16 -0.63
N TYR A 46 -16.72 -2.02 -1.45
CA TYR A 46 -18.16 -1.94 -1.72
C TYR A 46 -19.05 -2.21 -0.51
N GLY A 47 -18.60 -3.06 0.42
CA GLY A 47 -19.33 -3.36 1.66
C GLY A 47 -19.26 -2.21 2.67
N ILE A 48 -18.07 -1.64 2.86
CA ILE A 48 -17.82 -0.55 3.81
C ILE A 48 -18.37 0.78 3.27
N ARG A 49 -18.21 1.03 1.96
CA ARG A 49 -18.50 2.30 1.28
C ARG A 49 -17.83 3.51 1.98
N PRO A 50 -16.49 3.54 2.07
CA PRO A 50 -15.78 4.61 2.75
C PRO A 50 -15.80 5.91 1.94
N ASP A 51 -15.75 7.05 2.63
CA ASP A 51 -15.55 8.36 1.99
C ASP A 51 -14.14 8.51 1.42
N ILE A 52 -13.14 7.91 2.08
CA ILE A 52 -11.72 7.96 1.70
C ILE A 52 -11.13 6.54 1.80
N GLY A 53 -10.45 6.10 0.74
CA GLY A 53 -9.68 4.86 0.71
C GLY A 53 -8.19 5.13 0.60
N VAL A 54 -7.38 4.46 1.43
CA VAL A 54 -5.91 4.46 1.34
C VAL A 54 -5.48 3.03 1.00
N ALA A 55 -4.99 2.83 -0.23
CA ALA A 55 -4.39 1.57 -0.63
C ALA A 55 -2.92 1.52 -0.16
N LEU A 56 -2.55 0.45 0.52
CA LEU A 56 -1.18 0.17 0.91
C LEU A 56 -0.68 -0.95 0.02
N ASP A 57 0.49 -0.73 -0.57
CA ASP A 57 1.19 -1.69 -1.41
C ASP A 57 2.66 -1.28 -1.50
N VAL A 58 3.52 -2.21 -1.91
CA VAL A 58 4.93 -1.94 -2.18
C VAL A 58 5.13 -1.35 -3.58
N THR A 59 6.27 -0.71 -3.78
CA THR A 59 6.69 -0.27 -5.10
C THR A 59 8.17 -0.52 -5.32
N LEU A 60 8.59 -0.40 -6.58
CA LEU A 60 9.98 -0.59 -6.96
C LEU A 60 10.80 0.68 -6.70
N ALA A 61 12.04 0.51 -6.26
CA ALA A 61 13.03 1.59 -6.23
C ALA A 61 13.77 1.67 -7.56
N VAL A 62 14.40 0.56 -7.97
CA VAL A 62 15.24 0.47 -9.17
C VAL A 62 16.43 1.45 -9.11
N ASP A 63 17.06 1.58 -7.94
CA ASP A 63 18.17 2.48 -7.62
C ASP A 63 19.49 1.74 -7.29
N GLY A 64 19.52 0.42 -7.49
CA GLY A 64 20.70 -0.40 -7.23
C GLY A 64 21.84 -0.21 -8.24
N PRO A 65 23.07 -0.67 -7.94
CA PRO A 65 24.20 -0.59 -8.87
C PRO A 65 23.89 -1.20 -10.24
N GLY A 66 24.18 -0.45 -11.31
CA GLY A 66 23.91 -0.87 -12.69
C GLY A 66 22.50 -0.57 -13.21
N SER A 67 21.62 0.00 -12.38
CA SER A 67 20.34 0.56 -12.84
C SER A 67 20.55 1.80 -13.71
N SER A 68 19.72 1.97 -14.75
CA SER A 68 19.66 3.21 -15.51
C SER A 68 18.67 4.16 -14.85
N LYS A 69 19.05 5.44 -14.69
CA LYS A 69 18.20 6.47 -14.09
C LYS A 69 16.82 6.60 -14.74
N GLN A 70 16.70 6.26 -16.02
CA GLN A 70 15.42 6.33 -16.74
C GLN A 70 14.39 5.28 -16.26
N PHE A 71 14.84 4.21 -15.61
CA PHE A 71 13.98 3.16 -15.06
C PHE A 71 13.80 3.28 -13.55
N GLN A 72 14.43 4.26 -12.92
CA GLN A 72 14.28 4.52 -11.51
C GLN A 72 12.86 5.01 -11.23
N VAL A 73 12.18 4.34 -10.29
CA VAL A 73 10.79 4.67 -9.93
C VAL A 73 10.76 5.41 -8.60
N THR A 74 11.52 4.92 -7.61
CA THR A 74 11.71 5.57 -6.29
C THR A 74 13.16 5.43 -5.84
N ALA A 75 13.49 5.83 -4.61
CA ALA A 75 14.84 5.69 -4.05
C ALA A 75 14.76 5.24 -2.59
N LEU A 76 15.63 4.33 -2.20
CA LEU A 76 15.71 3.84 -0.83
C LEU A 76 16.16 4.98 0.11
N GLY A 77 15.42 5.16 1.20
CA GLY A 77 15.70 6.20 2.21
C GLY A 77 14.96 7.51 2.00
N GLU A 78 14.30 7.71 0.86
CA GLU A 78 13.56 8.94 0.55
C GLU A 78 12.09 8.93 1.04
N GLY A 79 11.71 7.93 1.84
CA GLY A 79 10.40 7.83 2.49
C GLY A 79 9.37 7.02 1.70
N ALA A 80 8.09 7.25 2.00
CA ALA A 80 6.97 6.54 1.39
C ALA A 80 6.67 7.07 -0.01
N ALA A 81 6.31 6.17 -0.92
CA ALA A 81 5.96 6.51 -2.29
C ALA A 81 4.45 6.77 -2.44
N ILE A 82 4.09 7.76 -3.26
CA ILE A 82 2.72 7.93 -3.75
C ILE A 82 2.68 7.44 -5.20
N LYS A 83 2.16 6.22 -5.38
CA LYS A 83 2.03 5.59 -6.69
C LYS A 83 0.85 6.20 -7.44
N ILE A 84 1.08 6.71 -8.65
CA ILE A 84 0.02 7.31 -9.48
C ILE A 84 -0.57 6.29 -10.45
N MET A 85 0.26 5.46 -11.08
CA MET A 85 -0.14 4.52 -12.13
C MET A 85 0.94 3.45 -12.34
N ASP A 86 0.52 2.22 -12.68
CA ASP A 86 1.40 1.12 -13.08
C ASP A 86 1.54 0.98 -14.60
N SER A 87 0.43 1.10 -15.32
CA SER A 87 0.39 1.16 -16.78
C SER A 87 -0.72 2.07 -17.26
N ALA A 88 -0.50 2.72 -18.41
CA ALA A 88 -1.52 3.49 -19.12
C ALA A 88 -2.59 2.61 -19.75
#